data_AF-A0AAE0LBF1-F1
#
_entry.id   AF-A0AAE0LBF1-F1
#
_cell.length_a   1.000
_cell.length_b   1.000
_cell.length_c   1.000
_cell.angle_alpha   90.00
_cell.angle_beta   90.00
_cell.angle_gamma   90.00
#
_symmetry.space_group_name_H-M   'P 1'
#
loop_
_entity.id
_entity.type
_entity.pdbx_description
1 polymer ?
#
loop_
_entity_poly.entity_id
_entity_poly.type
_entity_poly.pdbx_seq_one_letter_code
_entity_poly.pdbx_strand_id
1 'polypeptide(L)'
;MGGGASKTSKSKSMRARDELIAQHAPSDIPTLSSSQCGVTLGFLVHFCEKVKHAYFKDRETFTTKEVVLKVIKPATQAMRCRYVDLGEPKVPVECISTPVLFISHSWDCPFEELVSLLKTHESYETHPENHKLPIWIDIFAINQHEHSKSHALDDMNNTVHAIKEADRAVVSVGRNLSAFKNIWSMYTTFNLLQHKKKIEMLLASNITFDDFSKATENIDLPKCQGGRGNNWQEQQTEKQLLLADIDNLGKGYKKAAQKIKEGLMNTTQSEVGQRRPSLTASLPHLRG
;
A
#
# COMPACT_ATOMS: atom_id res chain seq x y z
N MET A 1 -43.16 -37.86 5.45
CA MET A 1 -43.16 -36.66 6.30
C MET A 1 -41.86 -36.64 7.09
N GLY A 2 -41.06 -35.57 7.00
CA GLY A 2 -39.85 -35.42 7.81
C GLY A 2 -38.81 -34.54 7.12
N GLY A 3 -38.57 -33.35 7.66
CA GLY A 3 -37.45 -32.49 7.25
C GLY A 3 -37.67 -31.02 7.61
N GLY A 4 -37.22 -30.59 8.79
CA GLY A 4 -37.34 -29.19 9.19
C GLY A 4 -36.65 -28.82 10.50
N ALA A 5 -35.32 -28.86 10.54
CA ALA A 5 -34.54 -28.20 11.60
C ALA A 5 -33.07 -28.01 11.20
N SER A 6 -32.71 -26.90 10.52
CA SER A 6 -31.28 -26.51 10.36
C SER A 6 -31.07 -25.05 9.93
N LYS A 7 -31.79 -24.08 10.52
CA LYS A 7 -31.53 -22.64 10.25
C LYS A 7 -31.38 -21.74 11.49
N THR A 8 -31.85 -22.18 12.65
CA THR A 8 -31.86 -21.36 13.88
C THR A 8 -30.55 -21.42 14.70
N SER A 9 -29.75 -22.48 14.53
CA SER A 9 -28.51 -22.68 15.31
C SER A 9 -27.35 -21.77 14.86
N LYS A 10 -27.15 -21.58 13.55
CA LYS A 10 -26.06 -20.73 13.02
C LYS A 10 -26.22 -19.24 13.34
N SER A 11 -27.46 -18.74 13.39
CA SER A 11 -27.76 -17.33 13.67
C SER A 11 -27.49 -16.94 15.13
N LYS A 12 -27.76 -17.83 16.09
CA LYS A 12 -27.44 -17.60 17.51
C LYS A 12 -25.93 -17.65 17.80
N SER A 13 -25.20 -18.51 17.09
CA SER A 13 -23.75 -18.65 17.23
C SER A 13 -22.96 -17.43 16.72
N MET A 14 -23.44 -16.77 15.66
CA MET A 14 -22.84 -15.50 15.20
C MET A 14 -23.08 -14.36 16.20
N ARG A 15 -24.33 -14.17 16.66
CA ARG A 15 -24.65 -13.11 17.63
C ARG A 15 -23.88 -13.22 18.95
N ALA A 16 -23.76 -14.44 19.49
CA ALA A 16 -23.01 -14.67 20.72
C ALA A 16 -21.51 -14.39 20.56
N ARG A 17 -20.96 -14.52 19.34
CA ARG A 17 -19.55 -14.22 19.03
C ARG A 17 -19.33 -12.72 18.84
N ASP A 18 -20.25 -12.04 18.19
CA ASP A 18 -20.24 -10.58 18.01
C ASP A 18 -20.40 -9.86 19.36
N GLU A 19 -21.23 -10.38 20.27
CA GLU A 19 -21.40 -9.89 21.64
C GLU A 19 -20.15 -10.13 22.50
N LEU A 20 -19.42 -11.24 22.33
CA LEU A 20 -18.19 -11.53 23.07
C LEU A 20 -17.02 -10.62 22.66
N ILE A 21 -16.96 -10.25 21.37
CA ILE A 21 -15.99 -9.30 20.82
C ILE A 21 -16.29 -7.88 21.33
N ALA A 22 -17.57 -7.49 21.39
CA ALA A 22 -17.97 -6.19 21.92
C ALA A 22 -17.69 -6.04 23.43
N GLN A 23 -17.70 -7.12 24.20
CA GLN A 23 -17.45 -7.09 25.66
C GLN A 23 -15.96 -6.99 26.05
N HIS A 24 -15.03 -7.16 25.11
CA HIS A 24 -13.58 -7.10 25.37
C HIS A 24 -12.84 -6.04 24.54
N ALA A 25 -13.54 -5.24 23.74
CA ALA A 25 -12.95 -4.10 23.07
C ALA A 25 -12.73 -2.98 24.09
N PRO A 26 -11.49 -2.50 24.32
CA PRO A 26 -11.26 -1.33 25.15
C PRO A 26 -12.04 -0.14 24.57
N SER A 27 -13.03 0.35 25.32
CA SER A 27 -13.98 1.39 24.89
C SER A 27 -13.37 2.78 24.72
N ASP A 28 -12.09 2.96 25.06
CA ASP A 28 -11.48 4.27 25.24
C ASP A 28 -10.33 4.57 24.26
N ILE A 29 -10.09 3.72 23.26
CA ILE A 29 -9.11 4.04 22.20
C ILE A 29 -9.81 4.91 21.15
N PRO A 30 -9.41 6.18 20.97
CA PRO A 30 -9.97 7.03 19.92
C PRO A 30 -9.80 6.34 18.57
N THR A 31 -10.91 6.11 17.86
CA THR A 31 -10.84 5.53 16.53
C THR A 31 -10.22 6.55 15.59
N LEU A 32 -8.96 6.37 15.25
CA LEU A 32 -8.25 7.22 14.29
C LEU A 32 -8.98 7.19 12.94
N SER A 33 -9.14 8.34 12.30
CA SER A 33 -9.56 8.36 10.89
C SER A 33 -8.49 7.68 10.04
N SER A 34 -8.85 7.15 8.86
CA SER A 34 -7.88 6.56 7.94
C SER A 34 -6.77 7.52 7.52
N SER A 35 -7.06 8.83 7.49
CA SER A 35 -6.11 9.91 7.25
C SER A 35 -5.17 10.20 8.42
N GLN A 36 -5.38 9.62 9.61
CA GLN A 36 -4.49 9.72 10.76
C GLN A 36 -3.65 8.45 10.98
N CYS A 37 -3.82 7.44 10.12
CA CYS A 37 -3.14 6.15 10.24
C CYS A 37 -1.75 6.11 9.60
N GLY A 38 -1.01 7.22 9.61
CA GLY A 38 0.38 7.25 9.16
C GLY A 38 1.29 6.57 10.18
N VAL A 39 2.28 5.83 9.70
CA VAL A 39 3.38 5.32 10.53
C VAL A 39 4.67 6.04 10.22
N THR A 40 5.53 6.25 11.20
CA THR A 40 6.84 6.86 10.98
C THR A 40 7.75 5.98 10.09
N LEU A 41 8.64 6.59 9.31
CA LEU A 41 9.63 5.86 8.53
C LEU A 41 10.53 5.00 9.42
N GLY A 42 10.91 5.48 10.60
CA GLY A 42 11.68 4.70 11.58
C GLY A 42 10.95 3.44 12.03
N PHE A 43 9.64 3.53 12.29
CA PHE A 43 8.83 2.35 12.56
C PHE A 43 8.82 1.37 11.38
N LEU A 44 8.62 1.86 10.15
CA LEU A 44 8.60 1.02 8.95
C LEU A 44 9.94 0.29 8.74
N VAL A 45 11.07 0.96 8.96
CA VAL A 45 12.41 0.36 8.89
C VAL A 45 12.58 -0.72 9.95
N HIS A 46 12.25 -0.43 11.22
CA HIS A 46 12.32 -1.41 12.30
C HIS A 46 11.40 -2.61 12.08
N PHE A 47 10.18 -2.36 11.61
CA PHE A 47 9.23 -3.41 11.26
C PHE A 47 9.78 -4.31 10.14
N CYS A 48 10.40 -3.72 9.11
CA CYS A 48 11.06 -4.46 8.05
C CYS A 48 12.18 -5.37 8.57
N GLU A 49 13.03 -4.89 9.47
CA GLU A 49 14.08 -5.72 10.07
C GLU A 49 13.49 -6.87 10.90
N LYS A 50 12.42 -6.65 11.66
CA LYS A 50 11.70 -7.73 12.36
C LYS A 50 11.18 -8.80 11.39
N VAL A 51 10.57 -8.39 10.28
CA VAL A 51 10.09 -9.31 9.23
C VAL A 51 11.27 -10.09 8.63
N LYS A 52 12.37 -9.43 8.28
CA LYS A 52 13.58 -10.07 7.74
C LYS A 52 14.16 -11.11 8.70
N HIS A 53 14.22 -10.80 10.00
CA HIS A 53 14.66 -11.75 11.01
C HIS A 53 13.72 -12.96 11.11
N ALA A 54 12.40 -12.75 11.09
CA ALA A 54 11.42 -13.83 11.19
C ALA A 54 11.35 -14.72 9.94
N TYR A 55 11.60 -14.16 8.75
CA TYR A 55 11.50 -14.86 7.46
C TYR A 55 12.82 -14.87 6.68
N PHE A 56 13.94 -15.00 7.40
CA PHE A 56 15.30 -14.85 6.85
C PHE A 56 15.58 -15.62 5.56
N LYS A 57 15.02 -16.82 5.41
CA LYS A 57 15.22 -17.68 4.22
C LYS A 57 14.62 -17.10 2.94
N ASP A 58 13.52 -16.34 3.05
CA ASP A 58 12.76 -15.83 1.91
C ASP A 58 12.90 -14.30 1.78
N ARG A 59 13.79 -13.66 2.54
CA ARG A 59 13.82 -12.20 2.74
C ARG A 59 13.81 -11.38 1.44
N GLU A 60 14.52 -11.83 0.41
CA GLU A 60 14.68 -11.10 -0.85
C GLU A 60 13.44 -11.20 -1.76
N THR A 61 12.63 -12.23 -1.55
CA THR A 61 11.40 -12.48 -2.30
C THR A 61 10.15 -12.21 -1.46
N PHE A 62 10.29 -11.92 -0.17
CA PHE A 62 9.18 -11.73 0.75
C PHE A 62 8.40 -10.47 0.39
N THR A 63 7.31 -10.69 -0.33
CA THR A 63 6.49 -9.62 -0.90
C THR A 63 5.69 -8.90 0.17
N THR A 64 5.25 -7.67 -0.14
CA THR A 64 4.32 -6.96 0.74
C THR A 64 3.01 -7.73 0.95
N LYS A 65 2.57 -8.50 -0.06
CA LYS A 65 1.47 -9.46 0.06
C LYS A 65 1.74 -10.50 1.15
N GLU A 66 2.95 -11.05 1.20
CA GLU A 66 3.33 -12.03 2.22
C GLU A 66 3.44 -11.40 3.61
N VAL A 67 3.90 -10.15 3.72
CA VAL A 67 3.84 -9.38 4.97
C VAL A 67 2.40 -9.29 5.46
N VAL A 68 1.46 -8.95 4.57
CA VAL A 68 0.05 -8.88 4.94
C VAL A 68 -0.48 -10.23 5.42
N LEU A 69 -0.25 -11.29 4.64
CA LEU A 69 -0.82 -12.62 4.90
C LEU A 69 -0.18 -13.34 6.08
N LYS A 70 1.14 -13.21 6.26
CA LYS A 70 1.92 -13.99 7.23
C LYS A 70 2.23 -13.21 8.53
N VAL A 71 2.15 -11.87 8.50
CA VAL A 71 2.51 -11.03 9.67
C VAL A 71 1.31 -10.20 10.15
N ILE A 72 0.76 -9.37 9.28
CA ILE A 72 -0.26 -8.39 9.67
C ILE A 72 -1.58 -9.07 10.02
N LYS A 73 -2.13 -9.89 9.11
CA LYS A 73 -3.42 -10.57 9.35
C LYS A 73 -3.37 -11.45 10.60
N PRO A 74 -2.34 -12.29 10.84
CA PRO A 74 -2.23 -13.04 12.09
C PRO A 74 -2.16 -12.15 13.32
N ALA A 75 -1.41 -11.05 13.28
CA ALA A 75 -1.30 -10.13 14.41
C ALA A 75 -2.61 -9.38 14.73
N THR A 76 -3.40 -9.05 13.70
CA THR A 76 -4.69 -8.36 13.86
C THR A 76 -5.89 -9.30 13.91
N GLN A 77 -5.69 -10.62 13.86
CA GLN A 77 -6.77 -11.61 13.74
C GLN A 77 -7.77 -11.58 14.89
N ALA A 78 -7.28 -11.34 16.12
CA ALA A 78 -8.12 -11.35 17.31
C ALA A 78 -9.11 -10.17 17.33
N MET A 79 -8.65 -8.98 16.93
CA MET A 79 -9.44 -7.75 16.94
C MET A 79 -10.06 -7.40 15.58
N ARG A 80 -9.64 -8.07 14.51
CA ARG A 80 -10.04 -7.81 13.12
C ARG A 80 -9.94 -6.32 12.77
N CYS A 81 -8.82 -5.69 13.09
CA CYS A 81 -8.59 -4.26 12.98
C CYS A 81 -7.44 -3.92 12.03
N ARG A 82 -7.14 -2.63 11.86
CA ARG A 82 -5.93 -2.16 11.17
C ARG A 82 -4.70 -2.49 12.02
N TYR A 83 -3.52 -2.57 11.41
CA TYR A 83 -2.31 -2.85 12.18
C TYR A 83 -1.97 -1.74 13.18
N VAL A 84 -2.21 -0.47 12.79
CA VAL A 84 -2.00 0.69 13.67
C VAL A 84 -2.90 0.67 14.92
N ASP A 85 -4.06 0.03 14.85
CA ASP A 85 -5.00 -0.06 15.99
C ASP A 85 -4.51 -1.04 17.07
N LEU A 86 -3.47 -1.83 16.80
CA LEU A 86 -2.90 -2.75 17.80
C LEU A 86 -2.25 -2.03 18.98
N GLY A 87 -1.81 -0.78 18.79
CA GLY A 87 -1.10 0.00 19.82
C GLY A 87 0.14 -0.72 20.38
N GLU A 88 0.56 -0.33 21.57
CA GLU A 88 1.71 -0.93 22.26
C GLU A 88 1.44 -2.41 22.65
N PRO A 89 2.42 -3.31 22.53
CA PRO A 89 3.81 -3.10 22.09
C PRO A 89 4.03 -3.26 20.57
N LYS A 90 2.96 -3.31 19.77
CA LYS A 90 3.04 -3.62 18.33
C LYS A 90 3.37 -2.38 17.50
N VAL A 91 2.67 -1.29 17.77
CA VAL A 91 2.86 0.02 17.14
C VAL A 91 2.90 1.07 18.25
N PRO A 92 4.08 1.61 18.58
CA PRO A 92 4.21 2.67 19.57
C PRO A 92 3.41 3.91 19.19
N VAL A 93 2.83 4.59 20.18
CA VAL A 93 1.95 5.74 19.94
C VAL A 93 2.69 6.89 19.25
N GLU A 94 3.97 7.09 19.59
CA GLU A 94 4.86 8.06 18.97
C GLU A 94 5.22 7.72 17.52
N CYS A 95 4.95 6.49 17.09
CA CYS A 95 5.13 6.06 15.71
C CYS A 95 3.89 6.29 14.85
N ILE A 96 2.76 6.74 15.41
CA ILE A 96 1.51 6.99 14.70
C ILE A 96 1.26 8.49 14.59
N SER A 97 0.96 8.98 13.38
CA SER A 97 0.75 10.41 13.10
C SER A 97 -0.08 10.62 11.84
N THR A 98 -0.64 11.81 11.68
CA THR A 98 -1.12 12.29 10.38
C THR A 98 0.03 12.19 9.36
N PRO A 99 -0.17 11.48 8.24
CA PRO A 99 0.85 11.27 7.22
C PRO A 99 1.02 12.54 6.38
N VAL A 100 2.28 12.87 6.10
CA VAL A 100 2.64 13.93 5.13
C VAL A 100 3.05 13.31 3.79
N LEU A 101 3.36 12.02 3.78
CA LEU A 101 3.74 11.24 2.61
C LEU A 101 2.74 10.10 2.38
N PHE A 102 2.14 10.06 1.19
CA PHE A 102 1.38 8.90 0.71
C PHE A 102 2.28 8.00 -0.16
N ILE A 103 2.21 6.67 0.02
CA ILE A 103 2.92 5.74 -0.87
C ILE A 103 1.97 4.86 -1.70
N SER A 104 2.03 5.03 -3.03
CA SER A 104 1.50 4.04 -3.98
C SER A 104 2.56 2.97 -4.24
N HIS A 105 2.21 1.71 -4.04
CA HIS A 105 3.09 0.57 -4.30
C HIS A 105 2.29 -0.65 -4.74
N SER A 106 2.99 -1.68 -5.21
CA SER A 106 2.39 -2.99 -5.52
C SER A 106 2.69 -3.98 -4.40
N TRP A 107 1.67 -4.75 -4.01
CA TRP A 107 1.82 -5.81 -3.04
C TRP A 107 2.72 -6.97 -3.53
N ASP A 108 2.91 -7.10 -4.85
CA ASP A 108 3.77 -8.12 -5.46
C ASP A 108 5.25 -7.71 -5.49
N CYS A 109 5.59 -6.52 -4.95
CA CYS A 109 6.96 -6.08 -4.78
C CYS A 109 7.54 -6.65 -3.46
N PRO A 110 8.83 -7.07 -3.44
CA PRO A 110 9.53 -7.37 -2.19
C PRO A 110 9.41 -6.22 -1.20
N PHE A 111 9.05 -6.53 0.05
CA PHE A 111 8.81 -5.50 1.07
C PHE A 111 10.11 -4.79 1.47
N GLU A 112 11.22 -5.53 1.58
CA GLU A 112 12.55 -4.94 1.84
C GLU A 112 12.95 -3.92 0.78
N GLU A 113 12.62 -4.20 -0.49
CA GLU A 113 12.94 -3.30 -1.60
C GLU A 113 12.16 -1.98 -1.49
N LEU A 114 10.86 -2.05 -1.17
CA LEU A 114 10.02 -0.87 -0.90
C LEU A 114 10.63 0.01 0.20
N VAL A 115 11.01 -0.61 1.31
CA VAL A 115 11.59 0.10 2.46
C VAL A 115 12.97 0.66 2.13
N SER A 116 13.81 -0.07 1.39
CA SER A 116 15.12 0.39 0.94
C SER A 116 15.03 1.60 0.01
N LEU A 117 14.07 1.60 -0.92
CA LEU A 117 13.79 2.74 -1.79
C LEU A 117 13.40 3.98 -0.99
N LEU A 118 12.49 3.83 -0.03
CA LEU A 118 12.10 4.92 0.88
C LEU A 118 13.28 5.43 1.71
N LYS A 119 14.07 4.54 2.31
CA LYS A 119 15.26 4.92 3.10
C LYS A 119 16.23 5.77 2.29
N THR A 120 16.51 5.34 1.06
CA THR A 120 17.44 6.03 0.17
C THR A 120 16.88 7.39 -0.25
N HIS A 121 15.62 7.42 -0.67
CA HIS A 121 14.97 8.64 -1.12
C HIS A 121 14.87 9.70 -0.02
N GLU A 122 14.48 9.29 1.18
CA GLU A 122 14.34 10.18 2.33
C GLU A 122 15.65 10.38 3.09
N SER A 123 16.79 10.00 2.54
CA SER A 123 18.11 10.20 3.16
C SER A 123 18.18 9.72 4.63
N TYR A 124 17.52 8.60 4.93
CA TYR A 124 17.26 8.10 6.28
C TYR A 124 18.52 7.96 7.14
N GLU A 125 19.64 7.56 6.54
CA GLU A 125 20.92 7.36 7.24
C GLU A 125 21.64 8.68 7.55
N THR A 126 21.39 9.75 6.79
CA THR A 126 22.09 11.02 6.91
C THR A 126 21.26 12.13 7.56
N HIS A 127 19.95 11.94 7.69
CA HIS A 127 18.98 12.92 8.21
C HIS A 127 18.08 12.25 9.27
N PRO A 128 18.51 12.18 10.54
CA PRO A 128 17.77 11.50 11.62
C PRO A 128 16.34 12.02 11.85
N GLU A 129 16.06 13.28 11.53
CA GLU A 129 14.72 13.85 11.59
C GLU A 129 13.72 13.11 10.69
N ASN A 130 14.20 12.52 9.59
CA ASN A 130 13.36 11.75 8.67
C ASN A 130 12.92 10.40 9.25
N HIS A 131 13.48 9.97 10.38
CA HIS A 131 12.97 8.80 11.12
C HIS A 131 11.55 9.04 11.62
N LYS A 132 11.17 10.31 11.84
CA LYS A 132 9.83 10.71 12.28
C LYS A 132 8.89 11.03 11.12
N LEU A 133 9.33 10.92 9.86
CA LEU A 133 8.50 11.20 8.69
C LEU A 133 7.27 10.30 8.69
N PRO A 134 6.04 10.82 8.81
CA PRO A 134 4.84 10.01 8.86
C PRO A 134 4.36 9.65 7.45
N ILE A 135 4.19 8.35 7.21
CA ILE A 135 3.91 7.75 5.91
C ILE A 135 2.60 6.98 5.98
N TRP A 136 1.69 7.25 5.05
CA TRP A 136 0.50 6.43 4.85
C TRP A 136 0.83 5.25 3.93
N ILE A 137 0.73 4.04 4.46
CA ILE A 137 0.88 2.78 3.72
C ILE A 137 -0.30 1.86 4.02
N ASP A 138 -0.94 1.37 2.97
CA ASP A 138 -2.21 0.64 3.06
C ASP A 138 -2.18 -0.57 4.00
N ILE A 139 -1.06 -1.32 4.05
CA ILE A 139 -0.95 -2.54 4.84
C ILE A 139 -1.13 -2.29 6.33
N PHE A 140 -0.80 -1.08 6.82
CA PHE A 140 -1.00 -0.72 8.22
C PHE A 140 -2.27 0.11 8.45
N ALA A 141 -2.64 0.94 7.47
CA ALA A 141 -3.73 1.91 7.60
C ALA A 141 -5.12 1.35 7.23
N ILE A 142 -5.17 0.21 6.56
CA ILE A 142 -6.42 -0.46 6.15
C ILE A 142 -6.61 -1.78 6.91
N ASN A 143 -7.87 -2.13 7.18
CA ASN A 143 -8.23 -3.39 7.81
C ASN A 143 -8.13 -4.55 6.80
N GLN A 144 -7.26 -5.51 7.07
CA GLN A 144 -6.90 -6.58 6.10
C GLN A 144 -7.80 -7.83 6.19
N HIS A 145 -8.91 -7.76 6.92
CA HIS A 145 -9.78 -8.91 7.24
C HIS A 145 -11.12 -8.91 6.49
N GLU A 146 -11.54 -7.78 5.94
CA GLU A 146 -12.88 -7.59 5.41
C GLU A 146 -12.84 -7.21 3.94
N HIS A 147 -13.46 -8.04 3.10
CA HIS A 147 -13.41 -7.89 1.64
C HIS A 147 -14.82 -7.91 1.03
N SER A 148 -15.82 -7.50 1.81
CA SER A 148 -17.15 -7.30 1.26
C SER A 148 -17.12 -6.11 0.28
N LYS A 149 -18.16 -6.01 -0.57
CA LYS A 149 -18.32 -4.86 -1.46
C LYS A 149 -18.33 -3.52 -0.72
N SER A 150 -18.96 -3.44 0.46
CA SER A 150 -18.98 -2.20 1.25
C SER A 150 -17.59 -1.85 1.78
N HIS A 151 -16.85 -2.83 2.29
CA HIS A 151 -15.48 -2.60 2.76
C HIS A 151 -14.53 -2.18 1.64
N ALA A 152 -14.68 -2.75 0.45
CA ALA A 152 -13.90 -2.30 -0.71
C ALA A 152 -14.16 -0.81 -1.04
N LEU A 153 -15.40 -0.34 -0.93
CA LEU A 153 -15.75 1.08 -1.11
C LEU A 153 -15.17 1.94 0.02
N ASP A 154 -15.21 1.47 1.26
CA ASP A 154 -14.62 2.16 2.40
C ASP A 154 -13.09 2.28 2.23
N ASP A 155 -12.42 1.22 1.79
CA ASP A 155 -10.98 1.22 1.50
C ASP A 155 -10.62 2.20 0.38
N MET A 156 -11.43 2.26 -0.68
CA MET A 156 -11.28 3.25 -1.75
C MET A 156 -11.42 4.68 -1.19
N ASN A 157 -12.46 4.94 -0.40
CA ASN A 157 -12.69 6.26 0.23
C ASN A 157 -11.56 6.65 1.17
N ASN A 158 -11.11 5.72 2.02
CA ASN A 158 -10.00 5.90 2.95
C ASN A 158 -8.70 6.22 2.20
N THR A 159 -8.44 5.51 1.10
CA THR A 159 -7.27 5.73 0.26
C THR A 159 -7.31 7.10 -0.41
N VAL A 160 -8.45 7.49 -1.00
CA VAL A 160 -8.60 8.81 -1.64
C VAL A 160 -8.52 9.94 -0.61
N HIS A 161 -9.05 9.73 0.60
CA HIS A 161 -8.92 10.70 1.68
C HIS A 161 -7.45 10.87 2.10
N ALA A 162 -6.71 9.78 2.31
CA ALA A 162 -5.28 9.84 2.61
C ALA A 162 -4.46 10.54 1.51
N ILE A 163 -4.81 10.31 0.24
CA ILE A 163 -4.22 11.03 -0.90
C ILE A 163 -4.44 12.54 -0.77
N LYS A 164 -5.65 12.96 -0.41
CA LYS A 164 -6.01 14.39 -0.28
C LYS A 164 -5.31 15.07 0.89
N GLU A 165 -5.14 14.38 2.01
CA GLU A 165 -4.51 14.95 3.21
C GLU A 165 -2.98 14.96 3.14
N ALA A 166 -2.34 13.99 2.47
CA ALA A 166 -0.89 13.97 2.36
C ALA A 166 -0.34 15.15 1.55
N ASP A 167 0.75 15.78 2.00
CA ASP A 167 1.39 16.91 1.33
C ASP A 167 1.99 16.52 -0.03
N ARG A 168 2.61 15.33 -0.07
CA ARG A 168 3.22 14.76 -1.27
C ARG A 168 2.99 13.25 -1.32
N ALA A 169 3.30 12.66 -2.46
CA ALA A 169 3.20 11.24 -2.67
C ALA A 169 4.41 10.68 -3.41
N VAL A 170 4.69 9.41 -3.16
CA VAL A 170 5.64 8.63 -3.92
C VAL A 170 4.94 7.49 -4.64
N VAL A 171 5.38 7.19 -5.86
CA VAL A 171 4.99 5.98 -6.58
C VAL A 171 6.21 5.07 -6.65
N SER A 172 6.14 3.94 -5.95
CA SER A 172 7.21 2.95 -5.90
C SER A 172 7.09 1.95 -7.03
N VAL A 173 8.14 1.86 -7.85
CA VAL A 173 8.26 0.94 -8.96
C VAL A 173 9.46 0.03 -8.71
N GLY A 174 9.17 -1.17 -8.18
CA GLY A 174 10.17 -2.20 -7.94
C GLY A 174 10.69 -2.87 -9.22
N ARG A 175 11.69 -3.75 -9.05
CA ARG A 175 12.45 -4.46 -10.10
C ARG A 175 11.60 -5.17 -11.16
N ASN A 176 10.36 -5.54 -10.82
CA ASN A 176 9.46 -6.30 -11.69
C ASN A 176 8.38 -5.45 -12.39
N LEU A 177 8.44 -4.12 -12.22
CA LEU A 177 7.47 -3.16 -12.77
C LEU A 177 6.02 -3.50 -12.35
N SER A 178 5.86 -4.13 -11.17
CA SER A 178 4.59 -4.69 -10.72
C SER A 178 3.54 -3.61 -10.41
N ALA A 179 3.96 -2.38 -10.14
CA ALA A 179 3.08 -1.22 -10.01
C ALA A 179 2.17 -1.04 -11.25
N PHE A 180 2.74 -1.11 -12.46
CA PHE A 180 1.98 -0.94 -13.71
C PHE A 180 1.05 -2.10 -14.05
N LYS A 181 1.21 -3.24 -13.36
CA LYS A 181 0.41 -4.44 -13.56
C LYS A 181 -0.68 -4.58 -12.52
N ASN A 182 -0.74 -3.72 -11.51
CA ASN A 182 -1.65 -3.83 -10.37
C ASN A 182 -2.69 -2.70 -10.38
N ILE A 183 -3.98 -3.06 -10.33
CA ILE A 183 -5.08 -2.10 -10.45
C ILE A 183 -5.14 -1.12 -9.26
N TRP A 184 -4.77 -1.52 -8.05
CA TRP A 184 -4.74 -0.64 -6.89
C TRP A 184 -3.63 0.40 -7.01
N SER A 185 -2.46 0.00 -7.50
CA SER A 185 -1.37 0.95 -7.77
C SER A 185 -1.74 1.93 -8.89
N MET A 186 -2.42 1.47 -9.95
CA MET A 186 -2.91 2.37 -11.00
C MET A 186 -4.05 3.27 -10.54
N TYR A 187 -4.98 2.76 -9.72
CA TYR A 187 -6.07 3.52 -9.12
C TYR A 187 -5.53 4.65 -8.24
N THR A 188 -4.58 4.34 -7.36
CA THR A 188 -3.95 5.35 -6.49
C THR A 188 -3.16 6.36 -7.30
N THR A 189 -2.35 5.92 -8.27
CA THR A 189 -1.60 6.82 -9.17
C THR A 189 -2.53 7.77 -9.93
N PHE A 190 -3.64 7.25 -10.47
CA PHE A 190 -4.65 8.07 -11.14
C PHE A 190 -5.23 9.12 -10.20
N ASN A 191 -5.61 8.74 -8.98
CA ASN A 191 -6.15 9.67 -8.00
C ASN A 191 -5.13 10.73 -7.54
N LEU A 192 -3.85 10.38 -7.39
CA LEU A 192 -2.78 11.35 -7.13
C LEU A 192 -2.74 12.43 -8.22
N LEU A 193 -2.84 12.02 -9.49
CA LEU A 193 -2.87 12.93 -10.64
C LEU A 193 -4.18 13.73 -10.74
N GLN A 194 -5.32 13.15 -10.36
CA GLN A 194 -6.59 13.90 -10.29
C GLN A 194 -6.54 15.00 -9.25
N HIS A 195 -5.90 14.73 -8.11
CA HIS A 195 -5.74 15.68 -7.02
C HIS A 195 -4.49 16.57 -7.14
N LYS A 196 -3.79 16.53 -8.28
CA LYS A 196 -2.61 17.35 -8.57
C LYS A 196 -1.55 17.27 -7.46
N LYS A 197 -1.40 16.08 -6.86
CA LYS A 197 -0.40 15.87 -5.82
C LYS A 197 1.00 16.01 -6.40
N LYS A 198 1.95 16.50 -5.59
CA LYS A 198 3.37 16.40 -5.91
C LYS A 198 3.74 14.92 -5.85
N ILE A 199 4.05 14.33 -7.01
CA ILE A 199 4.44 12.93 -7.14
C ILE A 199 5.96 12.88 -7.31
N GLU A 200 6.58 11.93 -6.61
CA GLU A 200 7.99 11.59 -6.75
C GLU A 200 8.11 10.09 -7.10
N MET A 201 9.07 9.72 -7.95
CA MET A 201 9.21 8.36 -8.46
C MET A 201 10.33 7.59 -7.74
N LEU A 202 9.98 6.50 -7.08
CA LEU A 202 10.95 5.59 -6.46
C LEU A 202 11.19 4.40 -7.38
N LEU A 203 12.26 4.46 -8.16
CA LEU A 203 12.62 3.40 -9.12
C LEU A 203 13.69 2.49 -8.52
N ALA A 204 13.50 1.18 -8.61
CA ALA A 204 14.56 0.22 -8.33
C ALA A 204 15.79 0.50 -9.22
N SER A 205 16.98 0.29 -8.66
CA SER A 205 18.25 0.69 -9.27
C SER A 205 18.57 0.02 -10.62
N ASN A 206 17.92 -1.10 -10.92
CA ASN A 206 18.06 -1.82 -12.18
C ASN A 206 17.05 -1.36 -13.27
N ILE A 207 16.09 -0.50 -12.94
CA ILE A 207 15.10 -0.01 -13.91
C ILE A 207 15.70 1.16 -14.68
N THR A 208 15.87 0.98 -15.99
CA THR A 208 16.28 2.07 -16.86
C THR A 208 15.09 2.98 -17.21
N PHE A 209 15.39 4.18 -17.70
CA PHE A 209 14.33 5.05 -18.24
C PHE A 209 13.59 4.42 -19.43
N ASP A 210 14.27 3.62 -20.24
CA ASP A 210 13.65 2.91 -21.37
C ASP A 210 12.70 1.81 -20.89
N ASP A 211 13.09 1.02 -19.88
CA ASP A 211 12.21 0.03 -19.24
C ASP A 211 10.97 0.70 -18.67
N PHE A 212 11.15 1.80 -17.95
CA PHE A 212 10.07 2.60 -17.39
C PHE A 212 9.15 3.15 -18.48
N SER A 213 9.70 3.79 -19.51
CA SER A 213 8.95 4.36 -20.63
C SER A 213 8.11 3.29 -21.32
N LYS A 214 8.72 2.17 -21.70
CA LYS A 214 8.01 1.03 -22.31
C LYS A 214 6.91 0.49 -21.40
N ALA A 215 7.15 0.41 -20.09
CA ALA A 215 6.14 -0.08 -19.16
C ALA A 215 4.94 0.87 -19.06
N THR A 216 5.18 2.19 -19.01
CA THR A 216 4.11 3.19 -18.97
C THR A 216 3.32 3.28 -20.27
N GLU A 217 3.96 3.07 -21.42
CA GLU A 217 3.31 3.00 -22.73
C GLU A 217 2.32 1.84 -22.86
N ASN A 218 2.59 0.75 -22.15
CA ASN A 218 1.81 -0.48 -22.20
C ASN A 218 0.78 -0.59 -21.07
N ILE A 219 0.46 0.50 -20.37
CA ILE A 219 -0.59 0.49 -19.32
C ILE A 219 -1.95 0.19 -19.95
N ASP A 220 -2.54 -0.93 -19.53
CA ASP A 220 -3.87 -1.38 -19.91
C ASP A 220 -4.68 -1.68 -18.64
N LEU A 221 -5.48 -0.70 -18.19
CA LEU A 221 -6.19 -0.75 -16.91
C LEU A 221 -7.10 -2.00 -16.77
N PRO A 222 -7.93 -2.37 -17.76
CA PRO A 222 -8.67 -3.63 -17.72
C PRO A 222 -7.80 -4.88 -17.55
N LYS A 223 -6.56 -4.88 -18.06
CA LYS A 223 -5.63 -6.02 -17.92
C LYS A 223 -4.82 -6.02 -16.62
N CYS A 224 -4.79 -4.93 -15.87
CA CYS A 224 -4.16 -4.92 -14.55
C CYS A 224 -4.77 -6.04 -13.67
N GLN A 225 -3.89 -6.77 -12.98
CA GLN A 225 -4.24 -7.73 -11.94
C GLN A 225 -4.92 -6.98 -10.79
N GLY A 226 -5.86 -7.62 -10.10
CA GLY A 226 -6.61 -6.92 -9.07
C GLY A 226 -7.11 -7.75 -7.92
N GLY A 227 -7.37 -7.01 -6.84
CA GLY A 227 -8.04 -7.43 -5.61
C GLY A 227 -7.12 -7.78 -4.44
N ARG A 228 -7.42 -7.25 -3.25
CA ARG A 228 -6.89 -7.73 -1.96
C ARG A 228 -7.74 -8.86 -1.37
N GLY A 229 -8.86 -9.19 -2.03
CA GLY A 229 -9.80 -10.24 -1.61
C GLY A 229 -9.17 -11.59 -1.29
N ASN A 230 -9.81 -12.35 -0.39
CA ASN A 230 -9.36 -13.66 0.05
C ASN A 230 -9.56 -14.75 -1.00
N ASN A 231 -10.45 -14.50 -1.97
CA ASN A 231 -10.74 -15.40 -3.08
C ASN A 231 -10.85 -14.63 -4.39
N TRP A 232 -10.92 -15.39 -5.49
CA TRP A 232 -10.96 -14.83 -6.83
C TRP A 232 -12.19 -13.94 -7.07
N GLN A 233 -13.37 -14.31 -6.56
CA GLN A 233 -14.61 -13.56 -6.74
C GLN A 233 -14.57 -12.19 -6.06
N GLU A 234 -14.08 -12.13 -4.82
CA GLU A 234 -13.86 -10.88 -4.09
C GLU A 234 -12.87 -10.00 -4.85
N GLN A 235 -11.76 -10.59 -5.30
CA GLN A 235 -10.73 -9.87 -6.06
C GLN A 235 -11.27 -9.26 -7.37
N GLN A 236 -12.10 -10.01 -8.11
CA GLN A 236 -12.75 -9.48 -9.31
C GLN A 236 -13.76 -8.39 -8.98
N THR A 237 -14.57 -8.55 -7.92
CA THR A 237 -15.57 -7.55 -7.52
C THR A 237 -14.90 -6.22 -7.20
N GLU A 238 -13.85 -6.25 -6.39
CA GLU A 238 -13.05 -5.09 -6.02
C GLU A 238 -12.40 -4.44 -7.24
N LYS A 239 -11.79 -5.24 -8.14
CA LYS A 239 -11.25 -4.75 -9.42
C LYS A 239 -12.32 -4.02 -10.25
N GLN A 240 -13.54 -4.55 -10.35
CA GLN A 240 -14.62 -3.91 -11.09
C GLN A 240 -15.05 -2.58 -10.48
N LEU A 241 -15.04 -2.45 -9.15
CA LEU A 241 -15.31 -1.17 -8.47
C LEU A 241 -14.26 -0.12 -8.81
N LEU A 242 -12.99 -0.47 -8.72
CA LEU A 242 -11.88 0.42 -9.04
C LEU A 242 -11.92 0.87 -10.51
N LEU A 243 -12.18 -0.07 -11.41
CA LEU A 243 -12.35 0.23 -12.83
C LEU A 243 -13.55 1.17 -13.06
N ALA A 244 -14.71 0.88 -12.48
CA ALA A 244 -15.88 1.75 -12.62
C ALA A 244 -15.61 3.18 -12.14
N ASP A 245 -14.91 3.34 -11.01
CA ASP A 245 -14.54 4.66 -10.49
C ASP A 245 -13.55 5.39 -11.42
N ILE A 246 -12.52 4.69 -11.92
CA ILE A 246 -11.59 5.25 -12.91
C ILE A 246 -12.32 5.64 -14.21
N ASP A 247 -13.24 4.81 -14.69
CA ASP A 247 -13.96 5.08 -15.93
C ASP A 247 -14.82 6.35 -15.81
N ASN A 248 -15.53 6.48 -14.69
CA ASN A 248 -16.35 7.64 -14.36
C ASN A 248 -15.51 8.92 -14.25
N LEU A 249 -14.43 8.89 -13.47
CA LEU A 249 -13.58 10.06 -13.22
C LEU A 249 -12.69 10.40 -14.44
N GLY A 250 -12.24 9.38 -15.16
CA GLY A 250 -11.34 9.49 -16.32
C GLY A 250 -12.04 9.74 -17.64
N LYS A 251 -13.37 9.61 -17.69
CA LYS A 251 -14.18 9.65 -18.91
C LYS A 251 -13.73 8.58 -19.93
N GLY A 252 -13.45 7.37 -19.43
CA GLY A 252 -12.93 6.24 -20.21
C GLY A 252 -11.56 5.73 -19.76
N TYR A 253 -11.40 4.40 -19.67
CA TYR A 253 -10.11 3.74 -19.35
C TYR A 253 -8.92 4.23 -20.19
N LYS A 254 -9.11 4.42 -21.50
CA LYS A 254 -8.03 4.87 -22.40
C LYS A 254 -7.52 6.27 -22.03
N LYS A 255 -8.42 7.18 -21.67
CA LYS A 255 -8.06 8.54 -21.25
C LYS A 255 -7.38 8.54 -19.88
N ALA A 256 -7.87 7.70 -18.97
CA ALA A 256 -7.23 7.51 -17.66
C ALA A 256 -5.80 6.96 -17.79
N ALA A 257 -5.60 5.91 -18.60
CA ALA A 257 -4.27 5.34 -18.88
C ALA A 257 -3.32 6.37 -19.52
N GLN A 258 -3.81 7.14 -20.49
CA GLN A 258 -3.03 8.21 -21.11
C GLN A 258 -2.63 9.29 -20.08
N LYS A 259 -3.55 9.69 -19.20
CA LYS A 259 -3.25 10.65 -18.13
C LYS A 259 -2.21 10.12 -17.15
N ILE A 260 -2.29 8.84 -16.78
CA ILE A 260 -1.26 8.18 -15.95
C ILE A 260 0.09 8.23 -16.66
N LYS A 261 0.15 7.79 -17.92
CA LYS A 261 1.38 7.81 -18.73
C LYS A 261 2.01 9.20 -18.75
N GLU A 262 1.27 10.21 -19.16
CA GLU A 262 1.76 11.59 -19.26
C GLU A 262 2.24 12.12 -17.90
N GLY A 263 1.44 11.92 -16.84
CA GLY A 263 1.78 12.37 -15.50
C GLY A 263 3.07 11.76 -14.96
N LEU A 264 3.24 10.44 -15.14
CA LEU A 264 4.43 9.73 -14.70
C LEU A 264 5.66 10.10 -15.53
N MET A 265 5.54 10.19 -16.86
CA MET A 265 6.66 10.55 -17.72
C MET A 265 7.16 11.98 -17.46
N ASN A 266 6.25 12.93 -17.26
CA ASN A 266 6.61 14.31 -16.93
C ASN A 266 7.33 14.39 -15.58
N THR A 267 6.86 13.62 -14.59
CA THR A 267 7.49 13.54 -13.27
C THR A 267 8.91 12.99 -13.38
N THR A 268 9.09 11.83 -14.00
CA THR A 268 10.41 11.19 -14.14
C THR A 268 11.39 12.05 -14.94
N GLN A 269 10.96 12.69 -16.02
CA GLN A 269 11.82 13.58 -16.81
C GLN A 269 12.27 14.81 -16.01
N SER A 270 11.37 15.40 -15.22
CA SER A 270 11.70 16.53 -14.36
C SER A 270 12.74 16.15 -13.29
N GLU A 271 12.63 14.94 -12.72
CA GLU A 271 13.60 14.43 -11.75
C GLU A 271 14.95 14.13 -12.37
N VAL A 272 15.00 13.50 -13.55
CA VAL A 272 16.26 13.22 -14.26
C VAL A 272 17.00 14.52 -14.59
N GLY A 273 16.27 15.58 -14.95
CA GLY A 273 16.85 16.90 -15.18
C GLY A 273 17.34 17.60 -13.90
N GLN A 274 16.79 17.25 -12.73
CA GLN A 274 17.13 17.85 -11.44
C GLN A 274 18.15 17.04 -10.62
N ARG A 275 18.31 15.75 -10.90
CA ARG A 275 19.32 14.91 -10.24
C ARG A 275 20.71 15.44 -10.58
N ARG A 276 21.31 16.16 -9.64
CA ARG A 276 22.76 16.41 -9.61
C ARG A 276 23.49 15.07 -9.75
N PRO A 277 24.60 14.99 -10.51
CA PRO A 277 25.37 13.77 -10.67
C PRO A 277 26.07 13.41 -9.36
N SER A 278 25.35 12.77 -8.46
CA SER A 278 25.89 12.08 -7.31
C SER A 278 25.03 10.84 -7.09
N LEU A 279 25.64 9.65 -7.28
CA LEU A 279 25.13 8.28 -7.06
C LEU A 279 25.01 7.35 -8.29
N THR A 280 25.71 7.62 -9.40
CA THR A 280 25.98 6.59 -10.44
C THR A 280 27.45 6.15 -10.54
N ALA A 281 28.27 6.38 -9.51
CA ALA A 281 29.64 5.87 -9.47
C ALA A 281 29.92 5.13 -8.16
N SER A 282 29.61 3.84 -8.15
CA SER A 282 30.30 2.85 -7.32
C SER A 282 30.38 1.55 -8.13
N LEU A 283 31.15 1.60 -9.21
CA LEU A 283 31.74 0.40 -9.81
C LEU A 283 32.92 -0.02 -8.91
N PRO A 284 32.94 -1.23 -8.35
CA PRO A 284 34.16 -1.74 -7.74
C PRO A 284 35.13 -2.09 -8.86
N HIS A 285 36.13 -1.23 -9.07
CA HIS A 285 37.34 -1.64 -9.78
C HIS A 285 38.06 -2.70 -8.94
N LEU A 286 37.92 -3.95 -9.36
CA LEU A 286 38.97 -4.94 -9.29
C LEU A 286 40.24 -4.35 -9.94
N ARG A 287 41.31 -4.17 -9.17
CA ARG A 287 42.73 -4.46 -9.50
C ARG A 287 43.65 -3.93 -8.41
N GLY A 288 44.51 -4.81 -7.91
CA GLY A 288 45.52 -4.58 -6.89
C GLY A 288 45.75 -5.87 -6.13
#